data_AF-X0ZKR5-F1
#
_entry.id   AF-X0ZKR5-F1
#
_cell.length_a   1.000
_cell.length_b   1.000
_cell.length_c   1.000
_cell.angle_alpha   90.00
_cell.angle_beta   90.00
_cell.angle_gamma   90.00
#
_symmetry.space_group_name_H-M   'P 1'
#
loop_
_entity.id
_entity.type
_entity.pdbx_description
1 polymer ?
#
loop_
_entity_poly.entity_id
_entity_poly.type
_entity_poly.pdbx_seq_one_letter_code
_entity_poly.pdbx_strand_id
1 'polypeptide(L)'
;EQVIKEGITLNPDLTGYLIPTSMDTPHFATLLVENEDSEGPYGAKGIGEPATIATAPAIANAIYDAIGVRIFHLPITPEKILKALKEKRKNK
;
A
#
# COMPACT_ATOMS: atom_id res chain seq x y z
N GLU A 1 -7.05 0.66 -8.51
CA GLU A 1 -6.34 -0.15 -9.53
C GLU A 1 -6.92 0.16 -10.89
N GLN A 2 -6.15 -0.02 -11.96
CA GLN A 2 -6.69 0.12 -13.30
C GLN A 2 -7.45 -1.16 -13.66
N VAL A 3 -8.67 -1.03 -14.14
CA VAL A 3 -9.51 -2.15 -14.55
C VAL A 3 -9.58 -2.16 -16.07
N ILE A 4 -9.13 -3.24 -16.71
CA ILE A 4 -9.12 -3.39 -18.17
C ILE A 4 -9.92 -4.64 -18.53
N LYS A 5 -10.86 -4.51 -19.47
CA LYS A 5 -11.63 -5.64 -20.02
C LYS A 5 -11.69 -5.51 -21.54
N GLU A 6 -11.37 -6.60 -22.24
CA GLU A 6 -11.41 -6.64 -23.72
C GLU A 6 -10.61 -5.48 -24.37
N GLY A 7 -9.49 -5.08 -23.74
CA GLY A 7 -8.64 -3.98 -24.21
C GLY A 7 -9.14 -2.57 -23.83
N ILE A 8 -10.28 -2.45 -23.16
CA ILE A 8 -10.88 -1.17 -22.76
C ILE A 8 -10.63 -0.91 -21.28
N THR A 9 -10.12 0.27 -20.95
CA THR A 9 -10.02 0.73 -19.54
C THR A 9 -11.40 1.12 -19.04
N LEU A 10 -11.87 0.45 -17.99
CA LEU A 10 -13.23 0.62 -17.45
C LEU A 10 -13.34 1.75 -16.42
N ASN A 11 -12.22 2.24 -15.88
CA ASN A 11 -12.18 3.35 -14.93
C ASN A 11 -11.16 4.45 -15.32
N PRO A 12 -11.28 5.08 -16.50
CA PRO A 12 -10.35 6.11 -16.97
C PRO A 12 -10.63 7.49 -16.36
N ASP A 13 -11.12 7.54 -15.13
CA ASP A 13 -11.56 8.74 -14.43
C ASP A 13 -11.18 8.68 -12.95
N LEU A 14 -11.22 9.82 -12.27
CA LEU A 14 -10.81 9.94 -10.86
C LEU A 14 -11.88 9.51 -9.86
N THR A 15 -13.06 9.12 -10.34
CA THR A 15 -14.13 8.55 -9.49
C THR A 15 -13.95 7.03 -9.37
N GLY A 16 -13.67 6.35 -10.49
CA GLY A 16 -13.44 4.92 -10.55
C GLY A 16 -11.99 4.50 -10.27
N TYR A 17 -11.01 5.38 -10.54
CA TYR A 17 -9.62 5.19 -10.13
C TYR A 17 -9.35 5.98 -8.86
N LEU A 18 -9.61 5.35 -7.72
CA LEU A 18 -9.49 6.00 -6.42
C LEU A 18 -8.04 6.39 -6.12
N ILE A 19 -7.86 7.67 -5.80
CA ILE A 19 -6.64 8.26 -5.26
C ILE A 19 -6.94 8.70 -3.82
N PRO A 20 -6.04 8.45 -2.85
CA PRO A 20 -6.25 8.88 -1.47
C PRO A 20 -6.51 10.39 -1.37
N THR A 21 -7.52 10.76 -0.58
CA THR A 21 -7.83 12.14 -0.20
C THR A 21 -7.10 12.51 1.10
N SER A 22 -7.28 13.75 1.55
CA SER A 22 -6.81 14.19 2.88
C SER A 22 -7.44 13.40 4.03
N MET A 23 -8.62 12.80 3.83
CA MET A 23 -9.29 11.99 4.85
C MET A 23 -8.80 10.54 4.89
N ASP A 24 -8.17 10.06 3.82
CA ASP A 24 -7.61 8.70 3.76
C ASP A 24 -6.16 8.64 4.25
N THR A 25 -5.47 9.78 4.23
CA THR A 25 -4.03 9.89 4.52
C THR A 25 -3.80 10.07 6.02
N PRO A 26 -3.09 9.15 6.70
CA PRO A 26 -2.82 9.29 8.12
C PRO A 26 -1.75 10.37 8.39
N HIS A 27 -1.65 10.79 9.65
CA HIS A 27 -0.48 11.57 10.09
C HIS A 27 0.79 10.71 10.07
N PHE A 28 1.86 11.24 9.50
CA PHE A 28 3.16 10.58 9.43
C PHE A 28 4.09 11.09 10.52
N ALA A 29 4.85 10.18 11.13
CA ALA A 29 6.01 10.52 11.94
C ALA A 29 7.28 10.21 11.13
N THR A 30 8.13 11.22 10.94
CA THR A 30 9.36 11.10 10.16
C THR A 30 10.57 11.27 11.06
N LEU A 31 11.49 10.32 11.00
CA LEU A 31 12.78 10.38 11.67
C LEU A 31 13.87 10.38 10.61
N LEU A 32 14.66 11.44 10.55
CA LEU A 32 15.81 11.51 9.66
C LEU A 32 16.97 10.75 10.30
N VAL A 33 17.50 9.78 9.57
CA VAL A 33 18.70 9.02 9.96
C VAL A 33 19.80 9.39 8.99
N GLU A 34 20.79 10.11 9.50
CA GLU A 34 21.95 10.53 8.71
C GLU A 34 23.04 9.47 8.84
N ASN A 35 23.31 8.80 7.72
CA ASN A 35 24.42 7.88 7.58
C ASN A 35 25.09 8.21 6.26
N GLU A 36 26.30 8.75 6.33
CA GLU A 36 27.01 9.28 5.17
C GLU A 36 27.24 8.20 4.10
N ASP A 37 27.07 8.58 2.84
CA ASP A 37 27.51 7.82 1.67
C ASP A 37 28.88 8.33 1.20
N SER A 38 29.88 7.47 1.10
CA SER A 38 31.22 7.87 0.62
C SER A 38 31.19 8.38 -0.82
N GLU A 39 30.22 7.93 -1.61
CA GLU A 39 30.08 8.29 -3.02
C GLU A 39 29.11 9.48 -3.23
N GLY A 40 28.37 9.86 -2.19
CA GLY A 40 27.39 10.93 -2.24
C GLY A 40 28.02 12.31 -2.04
N PRO A 41 27.62 13.35 -2.80
CA PRO A 41 28.07 14.71 -2.52
C PRO A 41 27.62 15.10 -1.11
N TYR A 42 28.57 15.55 -0.29
CA TYR A 42 28.33 15.87 1.12
C TYR A 42 27.75 14.71 1.94
N GLY A 43 27.99 13.45 1.55
CA GLY A 43 27.49 12.27 2.25
C GLY A 43 26.02 11.91 1.95
N ALA A 44 25.38 12.57 0.98
CA ALA A 44 23.96 12.45 0.71
C ALA A 44 23.54 11.10 0.09
N LYS A 45 22.30 10.68 0.37
CA LYS A 45 21.63 9.50 -0.21
C LYS A 45 20.29 9.87 -0.83
N GLY A 46 19.85 9.09 -1.81
CA GLY A 46 18.51 9.23 -2.39
C GLY A 46 17.41 8.72 -1.46
N ILE A 47 16.33 9.49 -1.27
CA ILE A 47 15.23 9.16 -0.34
C ILE A 47 13.82 9.19 -0.97
N GLY A 48 13.67 9.66 -2.21
CA GLY A 48 12.35 9.80 -2.85
C GLY A 48 11.61 8.47 -3.05
N GLU A 49 12.31 7.41 -3.46
CA GLU A 49 11.72 6.10 -3.71
C GLU A 49 11.64 5.18 -2.46
N PRO A 50 12.68 5.09 -1.59
CA PRO A 50 12.67 4.17 -0.45
C PRO A 50 11.44 4.27 0.46
N ALA A 51 10.96 5.48 0.73
CA ALA A 51 9.75 5.69 1.54
C ALA A 51 8.50 5.07 0.88
N THR A 52 8.40 5.14 -0.45
CA THR A 52 7.28 4.57 -1.22
C THR A 52 7.33 3.05 -1.24
N ILE A 53 8.53 2.47 -1.38
CA ILE A 53 8.74 1.01 -1.44
C ILE A 53 8.20 0.31 -0.19
N ALA A 54 8.47 0.87 1.00
CA ALA A 54 8.08 0.26 2.27
C ALA A 54 6.59 0.43 2.62
N THR A 55 5.89 1.39 2.00
CA THR A 55 4.53 1.79 2.40
C THR A 55 3.50 0.68 2.17
N ALA A 56 3.43 0.12 0.96
CA ALA A 56 2.48 -0.94 0.63
C ALA A 56 2.66 -2.21 1.47
N PRO A 57 3.87 -2.77 1.66
CA PRO A 57 4.06 -3.95 2.52
C PRO A 57 3.82 -3.64 4.00
N ALA A 58 4.12 -2.44 4.50
CA ALA A 58 3.81 -2.06 5.88
C ALA A 58 2.31 -2.11 6.16
N ILE A 59 1.49 -1.55 5.27
CA ILE A 59 0.02 -1.60 5.37
C ILE A 59 -0.49 -3.05 5.25
N ALA A 60 0.03 -3.83 4.30
CA ALA A 60 -0.36 -5.22 4.14
C ALA A 60 -0.01 -6.10 5.36
N ASN A 61 1.12 -5.82 6.02
CA ASN A 61 1.50 -6.46 7.28
C ASN A 61 0.58 -6.06 8.43
N ALA A 62 0.22 -4.78 8.55
CA ALA A 62 -0.72 -4.32 9.57
C ALA A 62 -2.11 -4.94 9.40
N ILE A 63 -2.58 -5.11 8.16
CA ILE A 63 -3.84 -5.81 7.88
C ILE A 63 -3.74 -7.28 8.29
N TYR A 64 -2.65 -7.97 7.95
CA TYR A 64 -2.42 -9.35 8.37
C TYR A 64 -2.42 -9.50 9.89
N ASP A 65 -1.73 -8.61 10.60
CA ASP A 65 -1.68 -8.58 12.07
C ASP A 65 -3.09 -8.42 12.66
N ALA A 66 -3.88 -7.49 12.13
CA ALA A 66 -5.23 -7.20 12.62
C ALA A 66 -6.24 -8.35 12.38
N ILE A 67 -6.21 -9.01 11.21
CA ILE A 67 -7.23 -10.00 10.84
C ILE A 67 -6.75 -11.44 10.89
N GLY A 68 -5.44 -11.67 11.01
CA GLY A 68 -4.78 -12.97 11.00
C GLY A 68 -4.95 -13.76 9.70
N VAL A 69 -5.13 -13.08 8.56
CA VAL A 69 -5.23 -13.69 7.22
C VAL A 69 -4.40 -12.86 6.25
N ARG A 70 -3.52 -13.52 5.49
CA ARG A 70 -2.61 -12.84 4.58
C ARG A 70 -3.27 -12.63 3.23
N ILE A 71 -3.39 -11.38 2.79
CA ILE A 71 -3.92 -11.01 1.48
C ILE A 71 -2.74 -10.68 0.57
N PHE A 72 -2.57 -11.46 -0.51
CA PHE A 72 -1.43 -11.33 -1.44
C PHE A 72 -1.76 -10.56 -2.74
N HIS A 73 -3.01 -10.12 -2.90
CA HIS A 73 -3.46 -9.43 -4.12
C HIS A 73 -3.83 -7.99 -3.82
N LEU A 74 -2.97 -7.06 -4.19
CA LEU A 74 -3.23 -5.63 -4.14
C LEU A 74 -4.22 -5.19 -5.23
N PRO A 75 -4.94 -4.07 -5.07
CA PRO A 75 -5.12 -3.33 -3.82
C PRO A 75 -5.93 -4.18 -2.82
N ILE A 76 -5.69 -4.00 -1.52
CA ILE A 76 -6.43 -4.72 -0.47
C ILE A 76 -7.76 -3.99 -0.25
N THR A 77 -8.79 -4.37 -1.01
CA THR A 77 -10.11 -3.75 -0.93
C THR A 77 -10.94 -4.29 0.25
N PRO A 78 -11.97 -3.55 0.71
CA PRO A 78 -12.89 -4.04 1.73
C PRO A 78 -13.53 -5.39 1.38
N GLU A 79 -13.82 -5.64 0.11
CA GLU A 79 -14.40 -6.91 -0.37
C GLU A 79 -13.42 -8.07 -0.19
N LYS A 80 -12.12 -7.84 -0.47
CA LYS A 80 -11.06 -8.85 -0.24
C LYS A 80 -10.90 -9.16 1.25
N ILE A 81 -10.97 -8.14 2.11
CA ILE A 81 -10.95 -8.31 3.57
C ILE A 81 -12.17 -9.12 4.04
N LEU A 82 -13.37 -8.73 3.60
CA LEU A 82 -14.61 -9.42 3.96
C LEU A 82 -14.61 -10.89 3.50
N LYS A 83 -14.12 -11.16 2.28
CA LYS A 83 -13.96 -12.51 1.76
C LYS A 83 -12.99 -13.33 2.61
N ALA A 84 -11.80 -12.78 2.90
CA ALA A 84 -10.80 -13.43 3.73
C ALA A 84 -11.33 -13.78 5.13
N LEU A 85 -12.09 -12.88 5.77
CA LEU A 85 -12.72 -13.12 7.07
C LEU A 85 -13.80 -14.21 7.00
N LYS A 86 -14.61 -14.25 5.94
CA LYS A 86 -15.63 -15.30 5.73
C LYS A 86 -14.98 -16.67 5.54
N GLU A 87 -13.91 -16.76 4.76
CA GLU A 87 -13.17 -18.00 4.53
C GLU A 87 -12.52 -18.50 5.84
N LYS A 88 -11.90 -17.60 6.62
CA LYS A 88 -11.35 -17.93 7.94
C LYS A 88 -12.39 -18.53 8.88
N ARG A 89 -13.63 -18.01 8.86
CA ARG A 89 -14.74 -18.51 9.72
C ARG A 89 -15.25 -19.88 9.29
N LYS A 90 -15.22 -20.21 7.99
CA LYS A 90 -15.64 -21.53 7.47
C LYS A 90 -14.63 -22.65 7.78
N ASN A 91 -13.36 -22.29 7.90
CA ASN A 91 -12.26 -23.23 8.17
C ASN A 91 -12.00 -23.43 9.68
N LYS A 92 -12.80 -22.79 10.54
CA LYS A 92 -12.84 -23.03 11.99
C LYS A 92 -14.01 -23.95 12.31
#